data_AF-A0AA36MEM2-F1
#
_entry.id   AF-A0AA36MEM2-F1
#
_cell.length_a   1.000
_cell.length_b   1.000
_cell.length_c   1.000
_cell.angle_alpha   90.00
_cell.angle_beta   90.00
_cell.angle_gamma   90.00
#
_symmetry.space_group_name_H-M   'P 1'
#
loop_
_entity.id
_entity.type
_entity.pdbx_description
1 polymer ?
#
loop_
_entity_poly.entity_id
_entity_poly.type
_entity_poly.pdbx_seq_one_letter_code
_entity_poly.pdbx_strand_id
1 'polypeptide(L)'
;MGGYPNPRDCSKCICPRGYGGASCDERPQTNKCGETLTASSKANTIAYTVGNILNKEEMEDFEECYYWIQNPGRKTIKMTIKKVEVKVSDMSDYYTSLGAGCSTGGIEIKAQKDQLLSGYRFCDPDANEGKTITSSNDIVPVIIYNRQGGTEVELEYRTSMQLQLFKLLETSFEWKNFRLIKRRENALAMFL
;
A
#
# COMPACT_ATOMS: atom_id res chain seq x y z
N MET A 1 -10.19 4.76 -9.50
CA MET A 1 -8.91 4.93 -10.22
C MET A 1 -9.20 4.66 -11.69
N GLY A 2 -8.51 5.29 -12.63
CA GLY A 2 -8.77 5.02 -14.06
C GLY A 2 -8.12 3.73 -14.54
N GLY A 3 -8.50 3.28 -15.72
CA GLY A 3 -7.76 2.32 -16.54
C GLY A 3 -7.56 2.88 -17.95
N TYR A 4 -7.09 2.06 -18.88
CA TYR A 4 -7.08 2.43 -20.29
C TYR A 4 -8.26 1.77 -21.03
N PRO A 5 -8.91 2.43 -21.99
CA PRO A 5 -10.04 1.85 -22.72
C PRO A 5 -9.67 0.52 -23.36
N ASN A 6 -10.54 -0.48 -23.25
CA ASN A 6 -10.33 -1.78 -23.87
C ASN A 6 -10.46 -1.66 -25.41
N PRO A 7 -9.44 -2.06 -26.21
CA PRO A 7 -9.47 -1.93 -27.66
C PRO A 7 -10.58 -2.72 -28.37
N ARG A 8 -11.14 -3.74 -27.71
CA ARG A 8 -12.22 -4.59 -28.25
C ARG A 8 -13.60 -4.19 -27.75
N ASP A 9 -13.68 -3.42 -26.66
CA ASP A 9 -14.94 -3.00 -26.04
C ASP A 9 -14.76 -1.66 -25.32
N CYS A 10 -15.04 -0.55 -26.01
CA CYS A 10 -14.86 0.79 -25.47
C CYS A 10 -15.76 1.12 -24.26
N SER A 11 -16.72 0.26 -23.92
CA SER A 11 -17.55 0.43 -22.71
C SER A 11 -16.84 -0.01 -21.43
N LYS A 12 -15.67 -0.64 -21.54
CA LYS A 12 -14.89 -1.15 -20.41
C LYS A 12 -13.45 -0.68 -20.47
N CYS A 13 -12.82 -0.59 -19.30
CA CYS A 13 -11.41 -0.34 -19.14
C CYS A 13 -10.64 -1.64 -18.88
N ILE A 14 -9.38 -1.68 -19.33
CA ILE A 14 -8.40 -2.63 -18.81
C ILE A 14 -7.81 -2.02 -17.54
N CYS A 15 -7.96 -2.74 -16.43
CA CYS A 15 -7.68 -2.21 -15.10
C CYS A 15 -6.27 -2.53 -14.60
N PRO A 16 -5.66 -1.61 -13.84
CA PRO A 16 -4.46 -1.92 -13.08
C PRO A 16 -4.73 -3.05 -12.08
N ARG A 17 -3.71 -3.86 -11.77
CA ARG A 17 -3.78 -4.90 -10.73
C ARG A 17 -4.32 -4.31 -9.42
N GLY A 18 -5.32 -4.97 -8.83
CA GLY A 18 -6.02 -4.50 -7.63
C GLY A 18 -7.25 -3.63 -7.89
N TYR A 19 -7.62 -3.36 -9.15
CA TYR A 19 -8.85 -2.66 -9.55
C TYR A 19 -9.64 -3.48 -10.57
N GLY A 20 -10.97 -3.31 -10.56
CA GLY A 20 -11.91 -3.98 -11.46
C GLY A 20 -13.16 -3.13 -11.71
N GLY A 21 -14.18 -3.74 -12.32
CA GLY A 21 -15.37 -3.03 -12.80
C GLY A 21 -15.14 -2.41 -14.18
N ALA A 22 -16.21 -1.90 -14.80
CA ALA A 22 -16.13 -1.29 -16.14
C ALA A 22 -15.21 -0.06 -16.16
N SER A 23 -15.13 0.67 -15.06
CA SER A 23 -14.39 1.92 -14.89
C SER A 23 -13.15 1.81 -13.99
N CYS A 24 -12.76 0.62 -13.54
CA CYS A 24 -11.62 0.40 -12.63
C CYS A 24 -11.75 1.10 -11.26
N ASP A 25 -12.98 1.25 -10.79
CA ASP A 25 -13.39 1.86 -9.53
C ASP A 25 -14.04 0.86 -8.56
N GLU A 26 -13.99 -0.43 -8.89
CA GLU A 26 -14.42 -1.51 -8.02
C GLU A 26 -13.25 -2.41 -7.60
N ARG A 27 -13.42 -3.11 -6.48
CA ARG A 27 -12.50 -4.16 -6.06
C ARG A 27 -12.65 -5.35 -7.02
N PRO A 28 -11.57 -5.98 -7.50
CA PRO A 28 -11.66 -7.19 -8.31
C PRO A 28 -12.50 -8.29 -7.64
N GLN A 29 -13.38 -8.93 -8.41
CA GLN A 29 -14.28 -10.00 -7.93
C GLN A 29 -13.84 -11.40 -8.41
N THR A 30 -12.69 -11.52 -9.07
CA THR A 30 -12.31 -12.73 -9.83
C THR A 30 -12.00 -13.95 -8.95
N ASN A 31 -11.46 -13.77 -7.75
CA ASN A 31 -10.84 -14.88 -6.99
C ASN A 31 -11.59 -15.26 -5.70
N LYS A 32 -12.87 -14.88 -5.56
CA LYS A 32 -13.80 -15.21 -4.45
C LYS A 32 -13.35 -14.87 -3.01
N CYS A 33 -12.16 -14.32 -2.80
CA CYS A 33 -11.67 -13.90 -1.49
C CYS A 33 -11.30 -12.42 -1.46
N GLY A 34 -11.11 -11.92 -0.24
CA GLY A 34 -10.83 -10.51 0.03
C GLY A 34 -12.08 -9.68 0.22
N GLU A 35 -11.90 -8.48 0.76
CA GLU A 35 -12.99 -7.64 1.24
C GLU A 35 -12.67 -6.15 1.07
N THR A 36 -13.72 -5.32 1.00
CA THR A 36 -13.59 -3.87 1.15
C THR A 36 -13.75 -3.51 2.63
N LEU A 37 -12.66 -3.06 3.24
CA LEU A 37 -12.52 -2.76 4.66
C LEU A 37 -12.44 -1.25 4.87
N THR A 38 -12.99 -0.75 5.97
CA THR A 38 -12.88 0.67 6.35
C THR A 38 -11.88 0.85 7.49
N ALA A 39 -10.86 1.65 7.26
CA ALA A 39 -9.90 2.02 8.29
C ALA A 39 -10.55 2.88 9.37
N SER A 40 -10.18 2.62 10.62
CA SER A 40 -10.57 3.42 11.77
C SER A 40 -9.34 3.85 12.57
N SER A 41 -9.52 4.69 13.59
CA SER A 41 -8.43 5.06 14.49
C SER A 41 -7.86 3.87 15.28
N LYS A 42 -8.67 2.84 15.52
CA LYS A 42 -8.24 1.59 16.13
C LYS A 42 -7.52 0.72 15.10
N ALA A 43 -6.47 0.04 15.56
CA ALA A 43 -5.79 -0.95 14.74
C ALA A 43 -6.74 -2.10 14.40
N ASN A 44 -6.76 -2.47 13.12
CA ASN A 44 -7.45 -3.63 12.59
C ASN A 44 -6.43 -4.48 11.83
N THR A 45 -6.71 -5.78 11.63
CA THR A 45 -5.77 -6.70 11.00
C THR A 45 -6.41 -7.45 9.86
N ILE A 46 -5.71 -7.56 8.75
CA ILE A 46 -5.96 -8.57 7.71
C ILE A 46 -5.05 -9.75 8.02
N ALA A 47 -5.64 -10.90 8.31
CA ALA A 47 -4.92 -12.16 8.48
C ALA A 47 -5.48 -13.17 7.47
N TYR A 48 -4.66 -13.62 6.51
CA TYR A 48 -5.12 -14.51 5.46
C TYR A 48 -3.98 -15.32 4.84
N THR A 49 -4.32 -16.50 4.32
CA THR A 49 -3.39 -17.37 3.58
C THR A 49 -3.93 -17.62 2.18
N VAL A 50 -3.10 -17.36 1.17
CA VAL A 50 -3.38 -17.66 -0.25
C VAL A 50 -2.54 -18.85 -0.70
N GLY A 51 -3.04 -19.67 -1.62
CA GLY A 51 -2.35 -20.85 -2.10
C GLY A 51 -2.55 -22.08 -1.22
N ASN A 52 -1.93 -23.17 -1.64
CA ASN A 52 -1.93 -24.45 -0.96
C ASN A 52 -0.48 -24.91 -0.71
N ILE A 53 -0.06 -24.92 0.54
CA ILE A 53 1.26 -25.39 1.00
C ILE A 53 1.62 -26.80 0.50
N LEU A 54 0.61 -27.63 0.21
CA LEU A 54 0.83 -28.97 -0.31
C LEU A 54 1.13 -28.99 -1.81
N ASN A 55 0.83 -27.91 -2.54
CA ASN A 55 1.15 -27.78 -3.94
C ASN A 55 2.62 -27.42 -4.13
N LYS A 56 3.37 -28.33 -4.75
CA LYS A 56 4.80 -28.19 -5.00
C LYS A 56 5.10 -27.64 -6.38
N GLU A 57 4.15 -27.76 -7.31
CA GLU A 57 4.31 -27.32 -8.69
C GLU A 57 4.03 -25.82 -8.80
N GLU A 58 4.85 -25.15 -9.60
CA GLU A 58 4.62 -23.76 -9.96
C GLU A 58 3.43 -23.67 -10.92
N MET A 59 2.47 -22.81 -10.58
CA MET A 59 1.31 -22.51 -11.40
C MET A 59 1.63 -21.40 -12.41
N GLU A 60 1.02 -21.48 -13.60
CA GLU A 60 1.16 -20.46 -14.65
C GLU A 60 0.64 -19.09 -14.18
N ASP A 61 -0.54 -19.12 -13.54
CA ASP A 61 -1.17 -17.95 -12.94
C ASP A 61 -0.98 -17.93 -11.41
N PHE A 62 -1.01 -16.73 -10.85
CA PHE A 62 -1.06 -16.56 -9.41
C PHE A 62 -2.49 -16.79 -8.89
N GLU A 63 -2.60 -17.50 -7.77
CA GLU A 63 -3.73 -17.31 -6.88
C GLU A 63 -3.57 -15.96 -6.19
N GLU A 64 -4.64 -15.17 -6.16
CA GLU A 64 -4.60 -13.81 -5.59
C GLU A 64 -5.84 -13.50 -4.76
N CYS A 65 -5.66 -12.77 -3.68
CA CYS A 65 -6.72 -12.27 -2.83
C CYS A 65 -6.69 -10.75 -2.77
N TYR A 66 -7.84 -10.14 -3.09
CA TYR A 66 -7.93 -8.69 -3.29
C TYR A 66 -8.68 -8.04 -2.14
N TYR A 67 -7.96 -7.31 -1.30
CA TYR A 67 -8.53 -6.45 -0.25
C TYR A 67 -8.43 -4.98 -0.64
N TRP A 68 -9.45 -4.20 -0.29
CA TRP A 68 -9.41 -2.74 -0.37
C TRP A 68 -9.51 -2.17 1.03
N ILE A 69 -8.52 -1.40 1.46
CA ILE A 69 -8.64 -0.62 2.69
C ILE A 69 -9.01 0.81 2.30
N GLN A 70 -10.18 1.27 2.75
CA GLN A 70 -10.71 2.59 2.45
C GLN A 70 -10.70 3.45 3.71
N ASN A 71 -10.49 4.76 3.57
CA ASN A 71 -10.56 5.72 4.66
C ASN A 71 -11.33 6.97 4.22
N PRO A 72 -12.65 6.86 4.02
CA PRO A 72 -13.46 7.95 3.48
C PRO A 72 -13.33 9.22 4.32
N GLY A 73 -13.09 10.36 3.67
CA GLY A 73 -12.99 11.67 4.34
C GLY A 73 -11.67 11.93 5.08
N ARG A 74 -10.69 11.02 5.01
CA ARG A 74 -9.33 11.23 5.55
C ARG A 74 -8.29 10.76 4.53
N LYS A 75 -7.09 11.35 4.57
CA LYS A 75 -6.14 11.17 3.47
C LYS A 75 -5.29 9.92 3.56
N THR A 76 -4.95 9.44 4.75
CA THR A 76 -3.84 8.49 4.88
C THR A 76 -4.16 7.33 5.83
N ILE A 77 -3.74 6.14 5.42
CA ILE A 77 -3.84 4.87 6.15
C ILE A 77 -2.41 4.46 6.49
N LYS A 78 -2.13 4.20 7.76
CA LYS A 78 -0.87 3.60 8.20
C LYS A 78 -1.06 2.09 8.27
N MET A 79 -0.18 1.36 7.61
CA MET A 79 -0.13 -0.09 7.58
C MET A 79 1.20 -0.56 8.17
N THR A 80 1.18 -1.64 8.93
CA THR A 80 2.36 -2.26 9.54
C THR A 80 2.35 -3.73 9.17
N ILE A 81 3.43 -4.20 8.55
CA ILE A 81 3.63 -5.63 8.30
C ILE A 81 3.86 -6.31 9.63
N LYS A 82 3.00 -7.26 10.01
CA LYS A 82 3.21 -8.12 11.19
C LYS A 82 3.81 -9.44 10.78
N LYS A 83 3.33 -10.01 9.67
CA LYS A 83 3.83 -11.26 9.13
C LYS A 83 3.65 -11.29 7.62
N VAL A 84 4.67 -11.76 6.91
CA VAL A 84 4.57 -12.23 5.53
C VAL A 84 5.48 -13.44 5.41
N GLU A 85 4.89 -14.62 5.26
CA GLU A 85 5.62 -15.88 5.21
C GLU A 85 5.23 -16.62 3.93
N VAL A 86 6.18 -16.73 3.00
CA VAL A 86 6.03 -17.57 1.81
C VAL A 86 6.46 -19.00 2.18
N LYS A 87 5.52 -19.93 2.07
CA LYS A 87 5.69 -21.33 2.44
C LYS A 87 5.73 -22.19 1.18
N VAL A 88 6.91 -22.71 0.90
CA VAL A 88 7.20 -23.63 -0.21
C VAL A 88 7.84 -24.91 0.33
N SER A 89 7.82 -25.98 -0.47
CA SER A 89 8.27 -27.30 -0.02
C SER A 89 9.78 -27.41 0.14
N ASP A 90 10.53 -26.73 -0.72
CA ASP A 90 11.98 -26.92 -0.85
C ASP A 90 12.74 -25.67 -0.42
N MET A 91 13.87 -25.88 0.26
CA MET A 91 14.67 -24.79 0.82
C MET A 91 15.31 -23.92 -0.28
N SER A 92 15.64 -24.50 -1.44
CA SER A 92 16.10 -23.76 -2.62
C SER A 92 15.02 -22.81 -3.14
N ASP A 93 13.79 -23.29 -3.17
CA ASP A 93 12.63 -22.54 -3.67
C ASP A 93 12.28 -21.44 -2.68
N TYR A 94 12.48 -21.69 -1.39
CA TYR A 94 12.31 -20.68 -0.35
C TYR A 94 13.25 -19.49 -0.58
N TYR A 95 14.56 -19.72 -0.70
CA TYR A 95 15.49 -18.61 -0.97
C TYR A 95 15.23 -17.90 -2.29
N THR A 96 14.78 -18.64 -3.32
CA THR A 96 14.38 -18.06 -4.60
C THR A 96 13.12 -17.19 -4.45
N SER A 97 12.16 -17.61 -3.64
CA SER A 97 10.92 -16.88 -3.36
C SER A 97 11.17 -15.53 -2.65
N LEU A 98 12.24 -15.46 -1.85
CA LEU A 98 12.71 -14.24 -1.19
C LEU A 98 13.53 -13.33 -2.12
N GLY A 99 13.76 -13.76 -3.37
CA GLY A 99 14.51 -13.01 -4.36
C GLY A 99 13.87 -11.69 -4.76
N ALA A 100 14.60 -10.92 -5.58
CA ALA A 100 14.15 -9.61 -6.03
C ALA A 100 12.77 -9.69 -6.70
N GLY A 101 11.81 -8.94 -6.16
CA GLY A 101 10.47 -8.79 -6.73
C GLY A 101 9.39 -9.71 -6.16
N CYS A 102 9.72 -10.63 -5.24
CA CYS A 102 8.76 -11.57 -4.63
C CYS A 102 8.03 -12.41 -5.67
N SER A 103 8.78 -13.12 -6.53
CA SER A 103 8.26 -13.79 -7.73
C SER A 103 7.35 -14.99 -7.45
N THR A 104 7.45 -15.61 -6.27
CA THR A 104 6.66 -16.80 -5.94
C THR A 104 5.39 -16.46 -5.18
N GLY A 105 5.46 -15.51 -4.26
CA GLY A 105 4.33 -15.12 -3.44
C GLY A 105 4.70 -13.97 -2.50
N GLY A 106 3.69 -13.39 -1.88
CA GLY A 106 3.87 -12.27 -0.97
C GLY A 106 2.62 -11.40 -0.88
N ILE A 107 2.83 -10.18 -0.42
CA ILE A 107 1.81 -9.13 -0.37
C ILE A 107 2.27 -7.93 -1.21
N GLU A 108 1.41 -7.44 -2.09
CA GLU A 108 1.56 -6.18 -2.80
C GLU A 108 0.61 -5.12 -2.20
N ILE A 109 1.16 -3.99 -1.78
CA ILE A 109 0.41 -2.88 -1.17
C ILE A 109 0.58 -1.64 -2.05
N LYS A 110 -0.52 -1.19 -2.66
CA LYS A 110 -0.52 -0.03 -3.55
C LYS A 110 -0.77 1.26 -2.78
N ALA A 111 0.20 1.66 -1.95
CA ALA A 111 0.10 2.83 -1.07
C ALA A 111 0.56 4.15 -1.71
N GLN A 112 1.24 4.09 -2.86
CA GLN A 112 1.76 5.24 -3.59
C GLN A 112 0.63 6.08 -4.23
N LYS A 113 0.95 7.33 -4.60
CA LYS A 113 0.00 8.25 -5.26
C LYS A 113 -0.52 7.71 -6.60
N ASP A 114 0.38 7.22 -7.45
CA ASP A 114 0.01 6.61 -8.73
C ASP A 114 -0.17 5.10 -8.61
N GLN A 115 -1.42 4.68 -8.48
CA GLN A 115 -1.79 3.27 -8.34
C GLN A 115 -1.98 2.57 -9.69
N LEU A 116 -1.68 3.21 -10.83
CA LEU A 116 -1.54 2.50 -12.11
C LEU A 116 -0.30 1.60 -12.10
N LEU A 117 0.75 1.98 -11.37
CA LEU A 117 2.01 1.24 -11.25
C LEU A 117 1.94 0.14 -10.18
N SER A 118 2.87 -0.82 -10.25
CA SER A 118 3.05 -1.85 -9.21
C SER A 118 3.27 -1.21 -7.83
N GLY A 119 2.66 -1.80 -6.81
CA GLY A 119 2.82 -1.36 -5.42
C GLY A 119 4.11 -1.87 -4.76
N TYR A 120 4.23 -1.62 -3.46
CA TYR A 120 5.29 -2.18 -2.62
C TYR A 120 5.07 -3.68 -2.43
N ARG A 121 6.08 -4.50 -2.66
CA ARG A 121 6.00 -5.96 -2.46
C ARG A 121 6.85 -6.39 -1.26
N PHE A 122 6.28 -7.30 -0.47
CA PHE A 122 6.92 -7.90 0.70
C PHE A 122 6.72 -9.42 0.65
N CYS A 123 7.76 -10.17 1.01
CA CYS A 123 7.79 -11.64 0.99
C CYS A 123 8.81 -12.23 1.98
N ASP A 124 9.72 -11.41 2.50
CA ASP A 124 10.77 -11.83 3.42
C ASP A 124 10.30 -11.61 4.86
N PRO A 125 10.07 -12.67 5.65
CA PRO A 125 9.52 -12.55 6.99
C PRO A 125 10.42 -11.71 7.90
N ASP A 126 11.72 -12.00 7.92
CA ASP A 126 12.69 -11.37 8.83
C ASP A 126 12.96 -9.92 8.42
N ALA A 127 13.12 -9.68 7.12
CA ALA A 127 13.42 -8.35 6.62
C ALA A 127 12.19 -7.44 6.55
N ASN A 128 10.95 -7.97 6.63
CA ASN A 128 9.74 -7.18 6.42
C ASN A 128 8.89 -6.99 7.68
N GLU A 129 9.06 -7.81 8.72
CA GLU A 129 8.37 -7.62 10.00
C GLU A 129 8.58 -6.20 10.56
N GLY A 130 7.50 -5.59 11.05
CA GLY A 130 7.51 -4.25 11.65
C GLY A 130 7.62 -3.09 10.66
N LYS A 131 7.86 -3.33 9.36
CA LYS A 131 7.88 -2.26 8.36
C LYS A 131 6.54 -1.56 8.30
N THR A 132 6.58 -0.22 8.25
CA THR A 132 5.38 0.61 8.16
C THR A 132 5.29 1.34 6.82
N ILE A 133 4.11 1.34 6.20
CA ILE A 133 3.81 2.10 4.99
C ILE A 133 2.64 3.03 5.28
N THR A 134 2.73 4.29 4.80
CA THR A 134 1.61 5.24 4.89
C THR A 134 1.09 5.52 3.48
N SER A 135 -0.23 5.40 3.29
CA SER A 135 -0.86 5.65 2.00
C SER A 135 -0.87 7.13 1.62
N SER A 136 -0.84 7.39 0.32
CA SER A 136 -1.06 8.72 -0.27
C SER A 136 -2.51 8.96 -0.69
N ASN A 137 -3.29 7.88 -0.87
CA ASN A 137 -4.69 7.88 -1.26
C ASN A 137 -5.58 7.31 -0.14
N ASP A 138 -6.87 7.56 -0.26
CA ASP A 138 -7.93 7.10 0.64
C ASP A 138 -8.34 5.63 0.39
N ILE A 139 -8.06 5.08 -0.79
CA ILE A 139 -8.21 3.66 -1.12
C ILE A 139 -6.83 3.03 -1.30
N VAL A 140 -6.58 1.92 -0.63
CA VAL A 140 -5.35 1.11 -0.78
C VAL A 140 -5.73 -0.32 -1.16
N PRO A 141 -5.47 -0.72 -2.41
CA PRO A 141 -5.47 -2.13 -2.76
C PRO A 141 -4.33 -2.88 -2.08
N VAL A 142 -4.68 -3.98 -1.45
CA VAL A 142 -3.79 -4.97 -0.85
C VAL A 142 -4.05 -6.30 -1.54
N ILE A 143 -3.01 -6.84 -2.17
CA ILE A 143 -3.08 -8.06 -2.98
C ILE A 143 -2.17 -9.08 -2.32
N ILE A 144 -2.75 -10.15 -1.77
CA ILE A 144 -1.98 -11.29 -1.28
C ILE A 144 -1.94 -12.31 -2.42
N TYR A 145 -0.77 -12.83 -2.77
CA TYR A 145 -0.65 -13.69 -3.95
C TYR A 145 0.36 -14.81 -3.72
N ASN A 146 0.15 -15.91 -4.43
CA ASN A 146 1.06 -17.05 -4.45
C ASN A 146 0.87 -17.85 -5.76
N ARG A 147 1.96 -18.41 -6.31
CA ARG A 147 1.91 -19.34 -7.45
C ARG A 147 2.58 -20.69 -7.19
N GLN A 148 3.15 -20.89 -6.01
CA GLN A 148 3.79 -22.14 -5.60
C GLN A 148 3.74 -22.23 -4.06
N GLY A 149 3.16 -23.31 -3.54
CA GLY A 149 2.90 -23.45 -2.11
C GLY A 149 1.82 -22.48 -1.61
N GLY A 150 2.12 -21.72 -0.56
CA GLY A 150 1.20 -20.73 0.01
C GLY A 150 1.89 -19.50 0.58
N THR A 151 1.13 -18.44 0.80
CA THR A 151 1.59 -17.20 1.42
C THR A 151 0.66 -16.81 2.55
N GLU A 152 1.20 -16.78 3.77
CA GLU A 152 0.50 -16.35 4.98
C GLU A 152 0.86 -14.91 5.31
N VAL A 153 -0.15 -14.08 5.57
CA VAL A 153 0.04 -12.65 5.83
C VAL A 153 -0.74 -12.21 7.05
N GLU A 154 -0.11 -11.36 7.86
CA GLU A 154 -0.77 -10.50 8.83
C GLU A 154 -0.38 -9.03 8.59
N LEU A 155 -1.37 -8.22 8.19
CA LEU A 155 -1.22 -6.79 7.95
C LEU A 155 -2.10 -6.01 8.95
N GLU A 156 -1.46 -5.27 9.85
CA GLU A 156 -2.17 -4.32 10.69
C GLU A 156 -2.38 -3.00 9.94
N TYR A 157 -3.56 -2.41 10.03
CA TYR A 157 -3.87 -1.12 9.42
C TYR A 157 -4.72 -0.25 10.34
N ARG A 158 -4.58 1.07 10.19
CA ARG A 158 -5.38 2.08 10.86
C ARG A 158 -5.37 3.39 10.11
N THR A 159 -6.37 4.22 10.35
CA THR A 159 -6.35 5.63 9.97
C THR A 159 -5.09 6.30 10.54
N SER A 160 -4.30 6.94 9.68
CA SER A 160 -3.20 7.77 10.10
C SER A 160 -3.75 9.16 10.47
N MET A 161 -3.69 9.52 11.75
CA MET A 161 -3.85 10.91 12.14
C MET A 161 -2.57 11.63 11.77
N GLN A 162 -2.53 12.17 10.55
CA GLN A 162 -1.48 13.12 10.20
C GLN A 162 -1.66 14.32 11.13
N LEU A 163 -0.80 14.43 12.15
CA LEU A 163 -0.73 15.61 12.99
C LEU A 163 -0.62 16.80 12.04
N GLN A 164 -1.65 17.64 11.97
CA GLN A 164 -1.64 18.86 11.16
C GLN A 164 -0.56 19.86 11.61
N LEU A 165 0.27 19.50 12.59
CA LEU A 165 1.35 20.31 13.13
C LEU A 165 2.35 20.81 12.07
N PHE A 166 2.56 20.09 10.96
CA PHE A 166 3.51 20.56 9.94
C PHE A 166 3.00 21.70 9.05
N LYS A 167 1.68 21.82 8.80
CA LYS A 167 1.15 22.94 8.01
C LYS A 167 1.13 24.27 8.76
N LEU A 168 1.04 24.23 10.08
CA LEU A 168 1.13 25.42 10.93
C LEU A 168 2.59 25.85 11.16
N LEU A 169 3.55 24.93 11.07
CA LEU A 169 4.96 25.27 11.27
C LEU A 169 5.57 25.97 10.05
N GLU A 170 5.28 25.54 8.81
CA GLU A 170 5.77 26.22 7.60
C GLU A 170 5.25 27.66 7.49
N THR A 171 3.96 27.86 7.77
CA THR A 171 3.36 29.20 7.81
C THR A 171 3.87 30.04 9.00
N SER A 172 4.26 29.44 10.12
CA SER A 172 4.86 30.19 11.24
C SER A 172 6.32 30.60 11.01
N PHE A 173 7.07 29.83 10.21
CA PHE A 173 8.50 30.05 9.98
C PHE A 173 8.75 31.21 9.00
N GLU A 174 7.93 31.34 7.95
CA GLU A 174 7.98 32.48 7.03
C GLU A 174 7.63 33.80 7.74
N TRP A 175 6.61 33.82 8.61
CA TRP A 175 6.21 35.03 9.33
C TRP A 175 7.19 35.46 10.42
N LYS A 176 7.83 34.51 11.12
CA LYS A 176 8.84 34.82 12.15
C LYS A 176 10.11 35.41 11.55
N ASN A 177 10.56 34.92 10.39
CA ASN A 177 11.73 35.47 9.71
C ASN A 177 11.44 36.85 9.08
N PHE A 178 10.24 37.09 8.55
CA PHE A 178 9.86 38.41 8.02
C PHE A 178 9.80 39.50 9.10
N ARG A 179 9.34 39.18 10.32
CA ARG A 179 9.33 40.12 11.46
C ARG A 179 10.72 40.41 12.04
N LEU A 180 11.63 39.45 11.99
CA LEU A 180 13.01 39.63 12.48
C LEU A 180 13.87 40.47 11.52
N ILE A 181 13.67 40.32 10.21
CA ILE A 181 14.38 41.12 9.20
C ILE A 181 13.93 42.60 9.27
N LYS A 182 12.62 42.86 9.41
CA LYS A 182 12.09 44.23 9.48
C LYS A 182 12.45 44.98 10.79
N ARG A 183 12.77 44.27 11.88
CA ARG A 183 13.25 44.89 13.13
C ARG A 183 14.75 45.23 13.11
N ARG A 184 15.55 44.57 12.27
CA ARG A 184 16.98 44.87 12.14
C ARG A 184 17.25 46.09 11.26
N GLU A 185 16.41 46.36 10.27
CA GLU A 185 16.55 47.57 9.44
C GLU A 185 16.20 48.86 10.21
N ASN A 186 15.24 48.82 11.14
CA ASN A 186 14.89 49.99 11.97
C ASN A 186 15.81 50.25 13.18
N ALA A 187 16.73 49.33 13.50
CA ALA A 187 17.69 49.51 14.60
C ALA A 187 19.06 50.05 14.13
N LEU A 188 19.32 50.07 12.82
CA LEU A 188 20.55 50.59 12.21
C LEU A 188 20.40 52.02 11.67
N ALA A 189 19.20 52.62 11.72
CA ALA A 189 18.93 53.99 11.28
C ALA A 189 18.91 55.03 12.43
N MET A 190 19.43 54.71 13.61
CA MET A 190 19.47 55.62 14.77
C MET A 190 20.90 55.95 15.26
N PHE A 191 21.91 55.65 14.45
CA PHE A 191 23.32 56.03 14.67
C PHE A 191 24.00 56.48 13.38
N LEU A 192 23.39 57.43 12.66
CA LEU A 192 24.06 58.42 11.81
C LEU A 192 23.24 59.71 11.82
#